data_AF-A0A7W1PDJ9-F1
#
_entry.id   AF-A0A7W1PDJ9-F1
#
_cell.length_a   1.000
_cell.length_b   1.000
_cell.length_c   1.000
_cell.angle_alpha   90.00
_cell.angle_beta   90.00
_cell.angle_gamma   90.00
#
_symmetry.space_group_name_H-M   'P 1'
#
loop_
_entity.id
_entity.type
_entity.pdbx_description
1 polymer ?
#
loop_
_entity_poly.entity_id
_entity_poly.type
_entity_poly.pdbx_seq_one_letter_code
_entity_poly.pdbx_strand_id
1 'polypeptide(L)'
;GAREPLVPGLTRALALRHPALLGICLSGAGPSIVAFAGSDEATVIALLENLYQQLGIPCAVRAVAVHQPVAAGLPSAAALMDTEE
;
A
#
# COMPACT_ATOMS: atom_id res chain seq x y z
N GLY A 1 -15.74 8.84 8.35
CA GLY A 1 -16.02 7.95 9.52
C GLY A 1 -15.37 8.50 10.78
N ALA A 2 -15.76 8.08 11.99
CA ALA A 2 -15.39 8.72 13.27
C ALA A 2 -13.88 8.92 13.56
N ARG A 3 -12.97 8.27 12.82
CA ARG A 3 -11.50 8.41 12.94
C ARG A 3 -10.84 9.30 11.88
N GLU A 4 -11.58 9.64 10.84
CA GLU A 4 -11.09 10.46 9.74
C GLU A 4 -10.55 11.84 10.17
N PRO A 5 -11.11 12.52 11.19
CA PRO A 5 -10.55 13.77 11.69
C PRO A 5 -9.21 13.63 12.42
N LEU A 6 -8.86 12.42 12.88
CA LEU A 6 -7.68 12.17 13.72
C LEU A 6 -6.44 11.81 12.92
N VAL A 7 -6.57 11.49 11.63
CA VAL A 7 -5.45 11.10 10.77
C VAL A 7 -5.17 12.22 9.77
N PRO A 8 -4.07 12.97 9.95
CA PRO A 8 -3.72 14.09 9.08
C PRO A 8 -3.67 13.67 7.61
N GLY A 9 -4.37 14.43 6.76
CA GLY A 9 -4.38 14.20 5.31
C GLY A 9 -5.19 12.98 4.83
N LEU A 10 -5.85 12.22 5.72
CA LEU A 10 -6.54 10.98 5.34
C LEU A 10 -7.61 11.19 4.28
N THR A 11 -8.51 12.18 4.44
CA THR A 11 -9.57 12.45 3.45
C THR A 11 -8.98 12.76 2.07
N ARG A 12 -7.85 13.46 2.00
CA ARG A 12 -7.17 13.77 0.74
C ARG A 12 -6.53 12.52 0.14
N ALA A 13 -5.88 11.69 0.97
CA ALA A 13 -5.31 10.42 0.53
C ALA A 13 -6.40 9.49 -0.02
N LEU A 14 -7.53 9.33 0.67
CA LEU A 14 -8.66 8.51 0.22
C LEU A 14 -9.31 9.02 -1.08
N ALA A 15 -9.16 10.30 -1.38
CA ALA A 15 -9.64 10.91 -2.62
C ALA A 15 -8.66 10.74 -3.81
N LEU A 16 -7.42 10.30 -3.59
CA LEU A 16 -6.46 10.08 -4.67
C LEU A 16 -6.97 9.02 -5.66
N ARG A 17 -6.82 9.31 -6.95
CA ARG A 17 -7.13 8.38 -8.05
C ARG A 17 -5.97 8.40 -9.02
N HIS A 18 -5.46 7.22 -9.34
CA HIS A 18 -4.40 7.03 -10.33
C HIS A 18 -4.44 5.60 -10.86
N PRO A 19 -4.13 5.33 -12.15
CA PRO A 19 -4.13 3.96 -12.69
C PRO A 19 -3.21 2.98 -11.96
N ALA A 20 -2.09 3.46 -11.42
CA ALA A 20 -1.17 2.65 -10.61
C ALA A 20 -1.67 2.38 -9.17
N LEU A 21 -2.71 3.08 -8.72
CA LEU A 21 -3.24 3.01 -7.35
C LEU A 21 -4.53 2.20 -7.31
N LEU A 22 -4.50 1.05 -6.65
CA LEU A 22 -5.66 0.18 -6.49
C LEU A 22 -6.59 0.66 -5.36
N GLY A 23 -6.02 1.26 -4.31
CA GLY A 23 -6.78 1.81 -3.20
C GLY A 23 -5.91 2.23 -2.02
N ILE A 24 -6.50 3.02 -1.12
CA ILE A 24 -5.88 3.50 0.11
C ILE A 24 -6.81 3.21 1.28
N CYS A 25 -6.26 2.77 2.41
CA CYS A 25 -7.00 2.66 3.66
C CYS A 25 -6.09 2.96 4.86
N LEU A 26 -6.69 2.99 6.06
CA LEU A 26 -5.93 3.11 7.30
C LEU A 26 -5.16 1.82 7.57
N SER A 27 -3.90 1.96 7.97
CA SER A 27 -3.11 0.85 8.49
C SER A 27 -3.39 0.70 10.00
N GLY A 28 -4.17 -0.33 10.35
CA GLY A 28 -4.58 -0.59 11.73
C GLY A 28 -5.35 0.56 12.36
N ALA A 29 -4.80 1.16 13.42
CA ALA A 29 -5.39 2.30 14.12
C ALA A 29 -4.95 3.68 13.59
N GLY A 30 -3.97 3.75 12.67
CA GLY A 30 -3.34 5.00 12.23
C GLY A 30 -2.19 5.47 13.14
N PRO A 31 -1.51 6.59 12.80
CA PRO A 31 -1.80 7.52 11.71
C PRO A 31 -1.32 7.05 10.33
N SER A 32 -0.61 5.92 10.26
CA SER A 32 -0.16 5.35 8.99
C SER A 32 -1.33 4.94 8.11
N ILE A 33 -1.20 5.20 6.81
CA ILE A 33 -2.06 4.67 5.77
C ILE A 33 -1.31 3.58 4.99
N VAL A 34 -2.06 2.73 4.30
CA VAL A 34 -1.51 1.79 3.32
C VAL A 34 -2.13 2.07 1.96
N ALA A 35 -1.29 2.08 0.93
CA ALA A 35 -1.69 2.18 -0.46
C ALA A 35 -1.32 0.88 -1.17
N PHE A 36 -2.26 0.32 -1.92
CA PHE A 36 -2.03 -0.85 -2.74
C PHE A 36 -1.66 -0.39 -4.16
N ALA A 37 -0.42 -0.65 -4.56
CA ALA A 37 0.06 -0.38 -5.91
C ALA A 37 -0.15 -1.59 -6.82
N GLY A 38 -0.44 -1.35 -8.09
CA GLY A 38 -0.39 -2.37 -9.13
C GLY A 38 1.05 -2.62 -9.59
N SER A 39 1.31 -2.49 -10.89
CA SER A 39 2.63 -2.74 -11.47
C SER A 39 3.65 -1.61 -11.26
N ASP A 40 3.26 -0.48 -10.65
CA ASP A 40 4.09 0.71 -10.52
C ASP A 40 3.98 1.33 -9.12
N GLU A 41 4.75 0.78 -8.19
CA GLU A 41 4.84 1.29 -6.81
C GLU A 41 5.54 2.65 -6.72
N ALA A 42 6.50 2.92 -7.60
CA ALA A 42 7.28 4.16 -7.58
C ALA A 42 6.38 5.37 -7.82
N THR A 43 5.44 5.26 -8.77
CA THR A 43 4.43 6.30 -9.00
C THR A 43 3.52 6.49 -7.79
N VAL A 44 3.10 5.42 -7.12
CA VAL A 44 2.27 5.52 -5.91
C VAL A 44 3.02 6.19 -4.76
N ILE A 45 4.32 5.88 -4.59
CA ILE A 45 5.17 6.54 -3.60
C ILE A 45 5.24 8.04 -3.85
N ALA A 46 5.57 8.44 -5.09
CA ALA A 46 5.66 9.86 -5.46
C ALA A 46 4.33 10.61 -5.26
N LEU A 47 3.18 9.96 -5.55
CA LEU A 47 1.86 10.54 -5.30
C LEU A 47 1.62 10.83 -3.81
N LEU A 48 1.99 9.90 -2.93
CA LEU A 48 1.84 10.08 -1.49
C LEU A 48 2.80 11.13 -0.93
N GLU A 49 4.07 11.09 -1.33
CA GLU A 49 5.06 12.08 -0.90
C GLU A 49 4.65 13.49 -1.31
N ASN A 50 4.23 13.68 -2.56
CA ASN A 50 3.75 14.98 -3.05
C ASN A 50 2.49 15.43 -2.28
N LEU A 51 1.53 14.53 -2.02
CA LEU A 51 0.35 14.87 -1.23
C LEU A 51 0.73 15.41 0.16
N TYR A 52 1.57 14.70 0.90
CA TYR A 52 1.93 15.09 2.26
C TYR A 52 2.86 16.31 2.28
N GLN A 53 3.72 16.48 1.27
CA GLN A 53 4.49 17.70 1.06
C GLN A 53 3.59 18.92 0.84
N GLN A 54 2.56 18.79 -0.01
CA GLN A 54 1.58 19.87 -0.26
C GLN A 54 0.77 20.23 0.99
N LEU A 55 0.53 19.26 1.88
CA LEU A 55 -0.14 19.49 3.15
C LEU A 55 0.80 20.06 4.23
N GLY A 56 2.10 20.16 3.96
CA GLY A 56 3.10 20.59 4.94
C GLY A 56 3.27 19.60 6.11
N ILE A 57 2.94 18.32 5.89
CA ILE A 57 2.99 17.27 6.91
C ILE A 57 4.23 16.41 6.63
N PRO A 58 5.18 16.31 7.58
CA PRO A 58 6.30 15.38 7.46
C PRO A 58 5.79 13.94 7.34
N CYS A 59 6.24 13.21 6.32
CA CYS A 59 5.87 11.82 6.12
C CYS A 59 7.09 11.00 5.67
N ALA A 60 6.99 9.68 5.86
CA ALA A 60 7.92 8.72 5.29
C ALA A 60 7.10 7.66 4.56
N VAL A 61 7.41 7.44 3.29
CA VAL A 61 6.76 6.42 2.46
C VAL A 61 7.74 5.27 2.24
N ARG A 62 7.27 4.03 2.40
CA ARG A 62 8.09 2.83 2.23
C ARG A 62 7.33 1.78 1.44
N ALA A 63 7.95 1.29 0.37
CA ALA A 63 7.49 0.09 -0.31
C ALA A 63 7.74 -1.14 0.57
N VAL A 64 6.74 -1.99 0.71
CA VAL A 64 6.86 -3.27 1.41
C VAL A 64 6.14 -4.35 0.61
N ALA A 65 6.81 -5.49 0.44
CA ALA A 65 6.15 -6.67 -0.10
C ALA A 65 5.23 -7.29 0.96
N VAL A 66 4.09 -7.83 0.51
CA VAL A 66 3.19 -8.60 1.39
C VAL A 66 3.97 -9.79 1.94
N HIS A 67 4.01 -9.91 3.26
CA HIS A 67 4.62 -11.06 3.90
C HIS A 67 3.86 -12.33 3.50
N GLN A 68 4.56 -13.26 2.86
CA GLN A 68 4.06 -14.61 2.66
C GLN A 68 4.38 -15.42 3.92
N PRO A 69 3.36 -15.93 4.64
CA PRO A 69 3.61 -16.89 5.69
C PRO A 69 4.39 -18.05 5.07
N VAL A 70 5.48 -18.48 5.71
CA VAL A 70 6.09 -19.74 5.30
C VAL A 70 5.01 -20.79 5.48
N ALA A 71 4.56 -21.41 4.38
CA ALA A 71 3.62 -22.50 4.48
C ALA A 71 4.26 -23.53 5.39
N ALA A 72 3.61 -23.87 6.49
CA ALA A 72 4.01 -25.02 7.28
C ALA A 72 3.84 -26.26 6.39
N GLY A 73 4.91 -26.62 5.66
CA GLY A 73 5.07 -27.90 4.97
C GLY A 73 4.25 -28.15 3.69
N LEU A 74 3.60 -27.16 3.07
CA LEU A 74 2.95 -27.37 1.77
C LEU A 74 3.77 -26.73 0.64
N PRO A 75 4.07 -27.47 -0.45
CA PRO A 75 4.77 -26.90 -1.59
C PRO A 75 3.92 -25.77 -2.20
N SER A 76 4.59 -24.65 -2.51
CA SER A 76 4.00 -23.53 -3.25
C SER A 76 3.43 -24.02 -4.58
N ALA A 77 2.32 -23.43 -5.03
CA ALA A 77 1.69 -23.75 -6.32
C ALA A 77 2.64 -23.58 -7.52
N ALA A 78 3.74 -22.83 -7.36
CA ALA A 78 4.80 -22.72 -8.36
C ALA A 78 5.54 -24.05 -8.63
N ALA A 79 5.51 -25.01 -7.69
CA ALA A 79 6.19 -26.30 -7.83
C ALA A 79 5.38 -27.37 -8.58
N LEU A 80 4.14 -27.06 -9.00
CA LEU A 80 3.28 -28.02 -9.72
C LEU A 80 3.41 -27.95 -11.26
N MET A 81 4.29 -27.10 -11.80
CA MET A 81 4.48 -26.92 -13.25
C MET A 81 5.85 -27.40 -13.79
N ASP A 82 6.64 -28.12 -13.00
CA ASP A 82 7.91 -28.72 -13.44
C ASP A 82 7.82 -30.26 -13.50
N THR A 83 6.91 -30.80 -14.32
CA THR A 83 7.00 -32.21 -14.73
C THR A 83 6.30 -32.41 -16.06
N GLU A 84 6.94 -32.03 -17.19
CA GLU A 84 6.91 -32.59 -18.57
C GLU A 84 8.11 -31.92 -19.28
N GLU A 85 9.19 -32.55 -19.77
CA GLU A 85 9.57 -33.91 -20.18
C GLU A 85 10.95 -34.31 -19.60
#